data_AF-A0A8H4A1I8-F1
#
_entry.id   AF-A0A8H4A1I8-F1
#
_cell.length_a   1.000
_cell.length_b   1.000
_cell.length_c   1.000
_cell.angle_alpha   90.00
_cell.angle_beta   90.00
_cell.angle_gamma   90.00
#
_symmetry.space_group_name_H-M   'P 1'
#
loop_
_entity.id
_entity.type
_entity.pdbx_description
1 polymer ?
#
loop_
_entity_poly.entity_id
_entity_poly.type
_entity_poly.pdbx_seq_one_letter_code
_entity_poly.pdbx_strand_id
1 'polypeptide(L)'
;MLGFTSILQIVSGVFMFIWSFKYTALNVFRYNGEKASTTFFNKLLAGCSIVTGIAAIALIIIDLGTLWTIIGVIHNYFEVIIIILLHQGGNLAANNNIHLYGIIYLLIAEGVTILLQWPYNAFWFKFQGLSVDWVFFIQFMRLYFATKRNYREDYISLSDNERKTEEQDLPDHHKQGYHLKHVLLLPFAAFCHIAGNVLFSIFLTDALAYVDIYLPLLHFYFIFLTKYLINLNIL
;
A
#
# COMPACT_ATOMS: atom_id res chain seq x y z
N MET A 1 -10.95 -6.95 -19.94
CA MET A 1 -10.87 -7.13 -18.47
C MET A 1 -10.41 -5.87 -17.76
N LEU A 2 -9.42 -5.14 -18.27
CA LEU A 2 -8.83 -3.95 -17.63
C LEU A 2 -9.86 -2.89 -17.19
N GLY A 3 -10.79 -2.51 -18.06
CA GLY A 3 -11.83 -1.53 -17.70
C GLY A 3 -12.73 -1.97 -16.54
N PHE A 4 -13.07 -3.26 -16.47
CA PHE A 4 -13.90 -3.80 -15.37
C PHE A 4 -13.17 -3.77 -14.03
N THR A 5 -11.90 -4.18 -14.00
CA THR A 5 -11.08 -4.13 -12.78
C THR A 5 -10.85 -2.69 -12.31
N SER A 6 -10.64 -1.75 -13.23
CA SER A 6 -10.50 -0.33 -12.91
C SER A 6 -11.76 0.27 -12.30
N ILE A 7 -12.94 -0.07 -12.85
CA ILE A 7 -14.24 0.36 -12.30
C ILE A 7 -14.43 -0.19 -10.89
N LEU A 8 -14.16 -1.49 -10.66
CA LEU A 8 -14.24 -2.08 -9.33
C LEU A 8 -13.30 -1.40 -8.34
N GLN A 9 -12.09 -1.03 -8.76
CA GLN A 9 -11.11 -0.35 -7.91
C GLN A 9 -11.53 1.07 -7.54
N ILE A 10 -12.16 1.81 -8.47
CA ILE A 10 -12.76 3.12 -8.19
C ILE A 10 -13.92 2.97 -7.20
N VAL A 11 -14.85 2.06 -7.47
CA VAL A 11 -16.02 1.82 -6.61
C VAL A 11 -15.58 1.41 -5.21
N SER A 12 -14.62 0.48 -5.09
CA SER A 12 -14.02 0.09 -3.81
C SER A 12 -13.41 1.30 -3.09
N GLY A 13 -12.62 2.11 -3.78
CA GLY A 13 -12.02 3.32 -3.23
C GLY A 13 -13.06 4.33 -2.73
N VAL A 14 -14.16 4.54 -3.46
CA VAL A 14 -15.27 5.40 -3.03
C VAL A 14 -15.92 4.86 -1.76
N PHE A 15 -16.20 3.56 -1.67
CA PHE A 15 -16.75 2.95 -0.47
C PHE A 15 -15.79 3.07 0.72
N MET A 16 -14.49 2.85 0.53
CA MET A 16 -13.48 3.10 1.58
C MET A 16 -13.51 4.55 2.05
N PHE A 17 -13.59 5.49 1.11
CA PHE A 17 -13.59 6.90 1.42
C PHE A 17 -14.80 7.25 2.29
N ILE A 18 -16.01 6.84 1.88
CA ILE A 18 -17.24 7.01 2.64
C ILE A 18 -17.12 6.35 4.03
N TRP A 19 -16.62 5.12 4.09
CA TRP A 19 -16.43 4.40 5.35
C TRP A 19 -15.48 5.14 6.30
N SER A 20 -14.40 5.71 5.78
CA SER A 20 -13.40 6.45 6.56
C SER A 20 -13.98 7.68 7.27
N PHE A 21 -15.05 8.28 6.74
CA PHE A 21 -15.77 9.39 7.40
C PHE A 21 -16.81 8.90 8.41
N LYS A 22 -17.47 7.76 8.14
CA LYS A 22 -18.60 7.28 8.94
C LYS A 22 -18.18 6.56 10.22
N TYR A 23 -17.03 5.88 10.20
CA TYR A 23 -16.60 4.99 11.28
C TYR A 23 -15.24 5.37 11.90
N THR A 24 -15.09 6.65 12.27
CA THR A 24 -13.85 7.20 12.86
C THR A 24 -13.39 6.45 14.12
N ALA A 25 -14.33 5.89 14.89
CA ALA A 25 -14.05 5.15 16.12
C ALA A 25 -13.37 3.78 15.90
N LEU A 26 -13.48 3.20 14.71
CA LEU A 26 -12.79 1.95 14.32
C LEU A 26 -11.40 2.21 13.73
N ASN A 27 -11.06 3.47 13.45
CA ASN A 27 -9.78 3.88 12.88
C ASN A 27 -8.80 4.25 13.99
N VAL A 28 -8.56 3.37 14.95
CA VAL A 28 -7.67 3.63 16.09
C VAL A 28 -6.56 2.59 16.12
N PHE A 29 -5.34 3.04 15.86
CA PHE A 29 -4.11 2.31 16.12
C PHE A 29 -3.68 2.54 17.56
N ARG A 30 -3.07 1.56 18.21
CA ARG A 30 -2.45 1.74 19.53
C ARG A 30 -0.94 1.59 19.36
N TYR A 31 -0.20 2.65 19.70
CA TYR A 31 1.26 2.69 19.65
C TYR A 31 1.78 3.07 21.03
N ASN A 32 2.61 2.21 21.65
CA ASN A 32 3.12 2.45 23.00
C ASN A 32 2.02 2.76 24.05
N GLY A 33 0.83 2.16 23.92
CA GLY A 33 -0.31 2.40 24.81
C GLY A 33 -1.18 3.61 24.46
N GLU A 34 -0.76 4.47 23.52
CA GLU A 34 -1.53 5.64 23.07
C GLU A 34 -2.35 5.34 21.81
N LYS A 35 -3.59 5.86 21.77
CA LYS A 35 -4.52 5.70 20.64
C LYS A 35 -4.25 6.76 19.57
N ALA A 36 -3.74 6.35 18.40
CA ALA A 36 -3.54 7.19 17.23
C ALA A 36 -4.61 6.91 16.17
N SER A 37 -5.14 7.96 15.53
CA SER A 37 -6.16 7.79 14.48
C SER A 37 -5.54 7.33 13.16
N THR A 38 -6.07 6.25 12.56
CA THR A 38 -5.69 5.77 11.21
C THR A 38 -6.55 6.37 10.09
N THR A 39 -7.46 7.29 10.44
CA THR A 39 -8.46 7.84 9.51
C THR A 39 -7.83 8.47 8.27
N PHE A 40 -6.74 9.23 8.42
CA PHE A 40 -6.08 9.86 7.29
C PHE A 40 -5.35 8.85 6.40
N PHE A 41 -4.71 7.85 6.98
CA PHE A 41 -4.08 6.76 6.23
C PHE A 41 -5.13 5.99 5.39
N ASN A 42 -6.30 5.71 5.97
CA ASN A 42 -7.41 5.07 5.25
C ASN A 42 -7.95 5.95 4.10
N LYS A 43 -8.02 7.27 4.31
CA LYS A 43 -8.39 8.24 3.26
C LYS A 43 -7.37 8.28 2.12
N LEU A 44 -6.07 8.22 2.44
CA LEU A 44 -5.01 8.17 1.44
C LEU A 44 -5.08 6.88 0.62
N LEU A 45 -5.28 5.73 1.25
CA LEU A 45 -5.46 4.46 0.55
C LEU A 45 -6.70 4.47 -0.35
N ALA A 46 -7.79 5.06 0.12
CA ALA A 46 -8.99 5.23 -0.68
C ALA A 46 -8.74 6.13 -1.91
N GLY A 47 -8.06 7.26 -1.71
CA GLY A 47 -7.65 8.16 -2.79
C GLY A 47 -6.72 7.48 -3.79
N CYS A 48 -5.71 6.77 -3.31
CA CYS A 48 -4.79 5.97 -4.13
C CYS A 48 -5.55 4.96 -4.99
N SER A 49 -6.58 4.29 -4.43
CA SER A 49 -7.40 3.31 -5.16
C SER A 49 -8.14 3.95 -6.32
N ILE A 50 -8.80 5.08 -6.05
CA ILE A 50 -9.56 5.83 -7.04
C ILE A 50 -8.63 6.31 -8.16
N VAL A 51 -7.51 6.92 -7.81
CA VAL A 51 -6.54 7.44 -8.79
C VAL A 51 -5.93 6.29 -9.61
N THR A 52 -5.61 5.15 -9.00
CA THR A 52 -5.09 3.98 -9.73
C THR A 52 -6.09 3.47 -10.76
N GLY A 53 -7.38 3.37 -10.38
CA GLY A 53 -8.43 2.98 -11.32
C GLY A 53 -8.62 4.00 -12.44
N ILE A 54 -8.56 5.31 -12.14
CA ILE A 54 -8.61 6.37 -13.15
C ILE A 54 -7.39 6.30 -14.08
N ALA A 55 -6.18 6.08 -13.55
CA ALA A 55 -4.94 5.93 -14.31
C ALA A 55 -5.02 4.75 -15.29
N ALA A 56 -5.60 3.64 -14.85
CA ALA A 56 -5.80 2.47 -15.68
C ALA A 56 -6.85 2.71 -16.78
N ILE A 57 -7.92 3.46 -16.50
CA ILE A 57 -8.88 3.88 -17.55
C ILE A 57 -8.23 4.86 -18.52
N ALA A 58 -7.47 5.82 -18.01
CA ALA A 58 -6.74 6.78 -18.83
C ALA A 58 -5.76 6.08 -19.77
N LEU A 59 -5.08 5.01 -19.32
CA LEU A 59 -4.20 4.20 -20.17
C LEU A 59 -4.95 3.44 -21.28
N ILE A 60 -6.25 3.14 -21.10
CA ILE A 60 -7.08 2.52 -22.15
C ILE A 60 -7.48 3.55 -23.21
N ILE A 61 -7.83 4.76 -22.77
CA ILE A 61 -8.45 5.79 -23.60
C ILE A 61 -7.41 6.70 -24.26
N ILE A 62 -6.32 6.96 -23.55
CA ILE A 62 -5.28 7.93 -23.88
C ILE A 62 -3.99 7.15 -24.08
N ASP A 63 -3.33 7.39 -25.21
CA ASP A 63 -2.00 6.85 -25.49
C ASP A 63 -0.98 7.30 -24.41
N LEU A 64 0.16 6.63 -24.27
CA LEU A 64 1.20 6.83 -23.23
C LEU A 64 1.90 8.23 -23.24
N GLY A 65 1.27 9.24 -23.84
CA GLY A 65 1.73 10.62 -23.89
C GLY A 65 1.44 11.44 -22.62
N THR A 66 1.56 12.76 -22.77
CA THR A 66 1.63 13.75 -21.68
C THR A 66 0.40 13.81 -20.75
N LEU A 67 -0.77 13.37 -21.21
CA LEU A 67 -1.97 13.34 -20.36
C LEU A 67 -1.96 12.17 -19.38
N TRP A 68 -1.37 11.04 -19.78
CA TRP A 68 -1.22 9.89 -18.90
C TRP A 68 -0.19 10.16 -17.79
N THR A 69 0.89 10.88 -18.10
CA THR A 69 1.94 11.23 -17.13
C THR A 69 1.40 12.06 -15.97
N ILE A 70 0.47 12.99 -16.20
CA ILE A 70 -0.16 13.79 -15.13
C ILE A 70 -0.89 12.88 -14.13
N ILE A 71 -1.72 11.96 -14.63
CA ILE A 71 -2.49 11.04 -13.77
C ILE A 71 -1.54 10.08 -13.05
N GLY A 72 -0.51 9.60 -13.75
CA GLY A 72 0.53 8.76 -13.19
C GLY A 72 1.34 9.45 -12.09
N VAL A 73 1.68 10.74 -12.21
CA VAL A 73 2.37 11.49 -11.15
C VAL A 73 1.50 11.65 -9.91
N ILE A 74 0.19 11.89 -10.08
CA ILE A 74 -0.75 11.94 -8.95
C ILE A 74 -0.80 10.57 -8.25
N HIS A 75 -0.83 9.47 -9.01
CA HIS A 75 -0.78 8.12 -8.46
C HIS A 75 0.49 7.89 -7.63
N ASN A 76 1.67 8.15 -8.20
CA ASN A 76 2.94 7.97 -7.51
C ASN A 76 3.05 8.87 -6.26
N TYR A 77 2.46 10.07 -6.28
CA TYR A 77 2.39 10.93 -5.11
C TYR A 77 1.65 10.28 -3.94
N PHE A 78 0.48 9.67 -4.18
CA PHE A 78 -0.24 8.95 -3.13
C PHE A 78 0.61 7.83 -2.54
N GLU A 79 1.29 7.07 -3.40
CA GLU A 79 2.16 5.98 -3.01
C GLU A 79 3.34 6.44 -2.14
N VAL A 80 4.02 7.52 -2.54
CA VAL A 80 5.13 8.10 -1.75
C VAL A 80 4.65 8.56 -0.37
N ILE A 81 3.48 9.19 -0.28
CA ILE A 81 2.93 9.60 1.02
C ILE A 81 2.60 8.37 1.89
N ILE A 82 2.01 7.32 1.30
CA ILE A 82 1.73 6.06 2.00
C ILE A 82 3.04 5.43 2.52
N ILE A 83 4.09 5.40 1.70
CA ILE A 83 5.42 4.90 2.08
C ILE A 83 6.00 5.67 3.27
N ILE A 84 5.93 7.01 3.25
CA ILE A 84 6.42 7.84 4.36
C ILE A 84 5.65 7.51 5.64
N LEU A 85 4.33 7.35 5.56
CA LEU A 85 3.51 6.97 6.72
C LEU A 85 3.85 5.59 7.25
N LEU A 86 4.00 4.59 6.37
CA LEU A 86 4.41 3.24 6.75
C LEU A 86 5.79 3.24 7.40
N HIS A 87 6.73 4.03 6.89
CA HIS A 87 8.08 4.16 7.45
C HIS A 87 8.05 4.69 8.89
N GLN A 88 7.07 5.54 9.21
CA GLN A 88 6.83 6.14 10.52
C GLN A 88 5.92 5.29 11.42
N GLY A 89 5.64 4.04 11.05
CA GLY A 89 4.76 3.16 11.81
C GLY A 89 3.30 3.64 11.85
N GLY A 90 2.87 4.45 10.88
CA GLY A 90 1.52 5.00 10.79
C GLY A 90 1.25 6.19 11.72
N ASN A 91 2.25 6.68 12.45
CA ASN A 91 2.07 7.81 13.35
C ASN A 91 2.07 9.15 12.59
N LEU A 92 0.88 9.64 12.29
CA LEU A 92 0.63 10.91 11.61
C LEU A 92 1.04 12.14 12.42
N ALA A 93 1.04 12.06 13.75
CA ALA A 93 1.43 13.16 14.61
C ALA A 93 2.96 13.35 14.69
N ALA A 94 3.73 12.35 14.25
CA ALA A 94 5.18 12.37 14.37
C ALA A 94 5.87 13.30 13.35
N ASN A 95 5.19 13.75 12.29
CA ASN A 95 5.87 14.53 11.25
C ASN A 95 4.97 15.53 10.50
N ASN A 96 5.04 16.79 10.95
CA ASN A 96 4.40 17.92 10.29
C ASN A 96 4.90 18.19 8.86
N ASN A 97 6.03 17.58 8.45
CA ASN A 97 6.66 17.85 7.15
C ASN A 97 6.27 16.87 6.05
N ILE A 98 5.31 15.96 6.27
CA ILE A 98 4.92 14.98 5.24
C ILE A 98 4.46 15.63 3.93
N HIS A 99 3.72 16.74 4.03
CA HIS A 99 3.28 17.51 2.88
C HIS A 99 4.45 18.14 2.13
N LEU A 100 5.48 18.60 2.86
CA LEU A 100 6.69 19.17 2.26
C LEU A 100 7.46 18.12 1.44
N TYR A 101 7.66 16.92 1.98
CA TYR A 101 8.31 15.84 1.24
C TYR A 101 7.52 15.43 -0.01
N GLY A 102 6.20 15.38 0.09
CA GLY A 102 5.32 15.13 -1.05
C GLY A 102 5.46 16.19 -2.15
N ILE A 103 5.49 17.47 -1.78
CA ILE A 103 5.68 18.57 -2.73
C ILE A 103 7.06 18.50 -3.38
N ILE A 104 8.13 18.26 -2.60
CA ILE A 104 9.49 18.10 -3.15
C ILE A 104 9.54 16.95 -4.14
N TYR A 105 8.92 15.81 -3.81
CA TYR A 105 8.81 14.67 -4.72
C TYR A 105 8.11 15.07 -6.02
N LEU A 106 6.94 15.72 -5.96
CA LEU A 106 6.21 16.16 -7.14
C LEU A 106 7.03 17.10 -8.02
N LEU A 107 7.72 18.07 -7.43
CA LEU A 107 8.53 19.04 -8.18
C LEU A 107 9.70 18.36 -8.90
N ILE A 108 10.37 17.41 -8.26
CA ILE A 108 11.47 16.65 -8.89
C ILE A 108 10.92 15.71 -9.97
N ALA A 109 9.88 14.93 -9.64
CA ALA A 109 9.31 13.92 -10.51
C ALA A 109 8.76 14.55 -11.79
N GLU A 110 7.93 15.59 -11.66
CA GLU A 110 7.32 16.29 -12.78
C GLU A 110 8.34 17.19 -13.50
N GLY A 111 9.18 17.90 -12.76
CA GLY A 111 10.20 18.78 -13.33
C GLY A 111 11.14 18.04 -14.27
N VAL A 112 11.66 16.88 -13.86
CA VAL A 112 12.51 16.05 -14.72
C VAL A 112 11.72 15.46 -15.89
N THR A 113 10.45 15.09 -15.70
CA THR A 113 9.58 14.58 -16.79
C THR A 113 9.35 15.61 -17.88
N ILE A 114 9.15 16.89 -17.51
CA ILE A 114 8.97 18.01 -18.46
C ILE A 114 10.28 18.35 -19.18
N LEU A 115 11.42 18.30 -18.49
CA LEU A 115 12.72 18.66 -19.07
C LEU A 115 13.25 17.62 -20.05
N LEU A 116 12.85 16.36 -19.90
CA LEU A 116 13.27 15.28 -20.78
C LEU A 116 12.39 15.24 -22.05
N GLN A 117 13.03 15.05 -23.21
CA GLN A 117 12.32 14.79 -24.45
C GLN A 117 11.91 13.31 -24.54
N TRP A 118 10.89 13.03 -25.35
CA TRP A 118 10.58 11.65 -25.73
C TRP A 118 11.79 10.98 -26.40
N PRO A 119 12.13 9.71 -26.07
CA PRO A 119 11.46 8.78 -25.16
C PRO A 119 11.99 8.80 -23.72
N TYR A 120 12.95 9.68 -23.39
CA TYR A 120 13.60 9.72 -22.09
C TYR A 120 12.64 10.08 -20.95
N ASN A 121 11.65 10.94 -21.21
CA ASN A 121 10.62 11.27 -20.23
C ASN A 121 9.76 10.06 -19.84
N ALA A 122 9.40 9.21 -20.81
CA ALA A 122 8.64 7.98 -20.57
C ALA A 122 9.48 6.94 -19.81
N PHE A 123 10.76 6.81 -20.16
CA PHE A 123 11.69 5.96 -19.42
C PHE A 123 11.85 6.41 -17.97
N TRP A 124 12.06 7.72 -17.77
CA TRP A 124 12.16 8.33 -16.44
C TRP A 124 10.89 8.10 -15.61
N PHE A 125 9.72 8.33 -16.21
CA PHE A 125 8.44 8.07 -15.56
C PHE A 125 8.30 6.59 -15.14
N LYS A 126 8.68 5.65 -16.01
CA LYS A 126 8.64 4.21 -15.69
C LYS A 126 9.63 3.84 -14.59
N PHE A 127 10.84 4.43 -14.61
CA PHE A 127 11.85 4.25 -13.57
C PHE A 127 11.34 4.72 -12.20
N GLN A 128 10.63 5.85 -12.14
CA GLN A 128 10.03 6.33 -10.90
C GLN A 128 9.04 5.33 -10.32
N GLY A 129 8.07 4.87 -11.13
CA GLY A 129 7.06 3.91 -10.67
C GLY A 129 7.70 2.63 -10.15
N LEU A 130 8.64 2.05 -10.90
CA LEU A 130 9.34 0.84 -10.48
C LEU A 130 10.15 1.04 -9.19
N SER A 131 10.76 2.22 -9.01
CA SER A 131 11.49 2.55 -7.78
C SER A 131 10.55 2.60 -6.57
N VAL A 132 9.35 3.17 -6.73
CA VAL A 132 8.31 3.23 -5.69
C VAL A 132 7.84 1.82 -5.32
N ASP A 133 7.62 0.93 -6.30
CA ASP A 133 7.25 -0.46 -6.07
C ASP A 133 8.27 -1.21 -5.20
N TRP A 134 9.56 -1.06 -5.50
CA TRP A 134 10.64 -1.65 -4.71
C TRP A 134 10.66 -1.14 -3.27
N VAL A 135 10.44 0.16 -3.07
CA VAL A 135 10.36 0.73 -1.72
C VAL A 135 9.16 0.18 -0.96
N PHE A 136 8.00 0.01 -1.60
CA PHE A 136 6.84 -0.65 -0.99
C PHE A 136 7.15 -2.08 -0.55
N PHE A 137 7.78 -2.87 -1.40
CA PHE A 137 8.19 -4.22 -1.06
C PHE A 137 9.09 -4.22 0.19
N ILE A 138 10.08 -3.32 0.26
CA ILE A 138 10.95 -3.17 1.43
C ILE A 138 10.15 -2.80 2.68
N GLN A 139 9.20 -1.85 2.60
CA GLN A 139 8.37 -1.48 3.75
C GLN A 139 7.48 -2.65 4.22
N PHE A 140 6.90 -3.44 3.32
CA PHE A 140 6.11 -4.61 3.70
C PHE A 140 6.96 -5.72 4.32
N MET A 141 8.18 -5.93 3.82
CA MET A 141 9.13 -6.85 4.46
C MET A 141 9.49 -6.37 5.87
N ARG A 142 9.76 -5.07 6.06
CA ARG A 142 10.02 -4.48 7.39
C ARG A 142 8.84 -4.65 8.32
N LEU A 143 7.62 -4.39 7.85
CA LEU A 143 6.38 -4.60 8.61
C LEU A 143 6.24 -6.07 9.02
N TYR A 144 6.42 -7.00 8.09
CA TYR A 144 6.36 -8.44 8.37
C TYR A 144 7.36 -8.87 9.45
N PHE A 145 8.62 -8.44 9.35
CA PHE A 145 9.64 -8.80 10.34
C PHE A 145 9.38 -8.16 11.70
N ALA A 146 8.93 -6.90 11.75
CA ALA A 146 8.54 -6.24 12.99
C ALA A 146 7.38 -6.99 13.67
N THR A 147 6.33 -7.34 12.91
CA THR A 147 5.21 -8.12 13.42
C THR A 147 5.66 -9.52 13.90
N LYS A 148 6.50 -10.22 13.12
CA LYS A 148 7.06 -11.53 13.51
C LYS A 148 7.88 -11.46 14.80
N ARG A 149 8.66 -10.39 14.98
CA ARG A 149 9.48 -10.17 16.18
C ARG A 149 8.60 -9.95 17.41
N ASN A 150 7.61 -9.06 17.31
CA ASN A 150 6.69 -8.78 18.42
C ASN A 150 5.94 -10.04 18.84
N TYR A 151 5.49 -10.86 17.87
CA TYR A 151 4.88 -12.16 18.17
C TYR A 151 5.79 -13.11 18.96
N ARG A 152 7.09 -13.12 18.66
CA ARG A 152 8.06 -13.96 19.38
C ARG A 152 8.28 -13.45 20.80
N GLU A 153 8.37 -12.14 20.99
CA GLU A 153 8.59 -11.50 22.29
C GLU A 153 7.37 -11.69 23.21
N ASP A 154 6.15 -11.50 22.69
CA ASP A 154 4.90 -11.77 23.41
C ASP A 154 4.81 -13.23 23.86
N TYR A 155 5.13 -14.18 22.98
CA TYR A 155 5.12 -15.60 23.29
C TYR A 155 6.10 -15.97 24.42
N ILE A 156 7.32 -15.43 24.39
CA ILE A 156 8.33 -15.68 25.43
C ILE A 156 7.86 -15.10 26.77
N SER A 157 7.36 -13.86 26.77
CA SER A 157 6.88 -13.20 28.00
C SER A 157 5.67 -13.89 28.64
N LEU A 158 4.78 -14.48 27.83
CA LEU A 158 3.68 -15.31 28.32
C LEU A 158 4.21 -16.63 28.91
N SER A 159 5.14 -17.31 28.23
CA SER A 159 5.71 -18.57 28.72
C SER A 159 6.48 -18.44 30.04
N ASP A 160 7.15 -17.31 30.25
CA ASP A 160 7.87 -17.02 31.51
C ASP A 160 6.92 -16.67 32.66
N ASN A 161 5.74 -16.11 32.37
CA ASN A 161 4.70 -15.80 33.36
C ASN A 161 3.77 -16.99 33.66
N GLU A 162 3.44 -17.82 32.67
CA GLU A 162 2.61 -19.03 32.83
C GLU A 162 3.30 -20.11 33.66
N ARG A 163 4.63 -20.06 33.84
CA ARG A 163 5.33 -20.90 34.81
C ARG A 163 4.96 -20.63 36.27
N LYS A 164 4.14 -19.61 36.55
CA LYS A 164 3.69 -19.24 37.91
C LYS A 164 2.20 -19.41 38.19
N THR A 165 1.35 -19.74 37.21
CA THR A 165 -0.10 -19.83 37.45
C THR A 165 -0.70 -20.95 36.62
N GLU A 166 -1.19 -21.98 37.31
CA GLU A 166 -1.96 -23.10 36.75
C GLU A 166 -3.22 -22.61 36.01
N GLU A 167 -3.56 -23.34 34.94
CA GLU A 167 -4.90 -23.53 34.36
C GLU A 167 -5.92 -22.38 34.53
N GLN A 168 -5.84 -21.33 33.72
CA GLN A 168 -7.03 -20.54 33.39
C GLN A 168 -6.88 -19.81 32.04
N ASP A 169 -7.71 -20.22 31.08
CA ASP A 169 -7.98 -19.60 29.77
C ASP A 169 -6.76 -19.12 28.96
N LEU A 170 -6.13 -20.05 28.22
CA LEU A 170 -5.19 -19.68 27.16
C LEU A 170 -5.88 -18.75 26.14
N PRO A 171 -5.37 -17.54 25.89
CA PRO A 171 -5.88 -16.67 24.84
C PRO A 171 -5.53 -17.26 23.47
N ASP A 172 -6.47 -18.01 22.90
CA ASP A 172 -6.66 -18.40 21.50
C ASP A 172 -5.43 -18.22 20.57
N HIS A 173 -4.33 -18.93 20.87
CA HIS A 173 -3.08 -18.94 20.09
C HIS A 173 -3.31 -19.26 18.61
N HIS A 174 -4.44 -19.90 18.29
CA HIS A 174 -4.80 -20.23 16.92
C HIS A 174 -5.03 -18.97 16.08
N LYS A 175 -5.67 -17.92 16.62
CA LYS A 175 -5.96 -16.67 15.89
C LYS A 175 -4.70 -15.86 15.53
N GLN A 176 -3.65 -15.88 16.35
CA GLN A 176 -2.42 -15.11 16.10
C GLN A 176 -1.58 -15.69 14.94
N GLY A 177 -1.48 -17.01 14.83
CA GLY A 177 -0.76 -17.67 13.73
C GLY A 177 -1.37 -17.39 12.35
N TYR A 178 -2.70 -17.23 12.29
CA TYR A 178 -3.36 -16.77 11.06
C TYR A 178 -2.94 -15.34 10.72
N HIS A 179 -2.91 -14.41 11.67
CA HIS A 179 -2.58 -13.00 11.39
C HIS A 179 -1.19 -12.83 10.74
N LEU A 180 -0.15 -13.53 11.22
CA LEU A 180 1.18 -13.44 10.61
C LEU A 180 1.21 -13.92 9.15
N LYS A 181 0.45 -14.97 8.82
CA LYS A 181 0.31 -15.44 7.43
C LYS A 181 -0.37 -14.41 6.53
N HIS A 182 -1.26 -13.58 7.07
CA HIS A 182 -1.89 -12.50 6.31
C HIS A 182 -0.93 -11.34 6.07
N VAL A 183 -0.06 -11.01 7.02
CA VAL A 183 0.94 -9.94 6.82
C VAL A 183 1.93 -10.35 5.72
N LEU A 184 2.28 -11.64 5.62
CA LEU A 184 3.16 -12.18 4.58
C LEU A 184 2.59 -12.03 3.16
N LEU A 185 1.27 -11.91 3.01
CA LEU A 185 0.65 -11.68 1.70
C LEU A 185 1.04 -10.31 1.11
N LEU A 186 1.34 -9.32 1.95
CA LEU A 186 1.72 -7.97 1.51
C LEU A 186 3.03 -7.94 0.72
N PRO A 187 4.18 -8.42 1.27
CA PRO A 187 5.41 -8.46 0.50
C PRO A 187 5.33 -9.43 -0.67
N PHE A 188 4.58 -10.54 -0.55
CA PHE A 188 4.38 -11.46 -1.68
C PHE A 188 3.66 -10.77 -2.85
N ALA A 189 2.56 -10.06 -2.58
CA ALA A 189 1.82 -9.34 -3.59
C ALA A 189 2.65 -8.19 -4.21
N ALA A 190 3.42 -7.46 -3.41
CA ALA A 190 4.34 -6.43 -3.92
C ALA A 190 5.45 -7.03 -4.80
N PHE A 191 5.99 -8.20 -4.46
CA PHE A 191 6.96 -8.91 -5.30
C PHE A 191 6.34 -9.31 -6.65
N CYS A 192 5.14 -9.90 -6.64
CA CYS A 192 4.42 -10.24 -7.87
C CYS A 192 4.14 -8.99 -8.72
N HIS A 193 3.80 -7.87 -8.09
CA HIS A 193 3.59 -6.60 -8.78
C HIS A 193 4.87 -6.10 -9.47
N ILE A 194 6.00 -6.07 -8.76
CA ILE A 194 7.31 -5.71 -9.32
C ILE A 194 7.66 -6.64 -10.49
N ALA A 195 7.51 -7.95 -10.31
CA ALA A 195 7.81 -8.93 -11.35
C ALA A 195 6.96 -8.69 -12.61
N GLY A 196 5.65 -8.46 -12.44
CA GLY A 196 4.76 -8.10 -13.53
C GLY A 196 5.18 -6.81 -14.24
N ASN A 197 5.51 -5.76 -13.48
CA ASN A 197 5.96 -4.48 -14.04
C ASN A 197 7.29 -4.59 -14.80
N VAL A 198 8.25 -5.39 -14.32
CA VAL A 198 9.53 -5.66 -14.99
C VAL A 198 9.30 -6.45 -16.28
N LEU A 199 8.50 -7.52 -16.23
CA LEU A 199 8.17 -8.32 -17.40
C LEU A 199 7.48 -7.46 -18.48
N PHE A 200 6.52 -6.62 -18.10
CA PHE A 200 5.88 -5.69 -19.02
C PHE A 200 6.88 -4.71 -19.67
N SER A 201 7.83 -4.20 -18.88
CA SER A 201 8.88 -3.31 -19.40
C SER A 201 9.81 -4.00 -20.40
N ILE A 202 10.07 -5.30 -20.24
CA ILE A 202 10.96 -6.07 -21.14
C ILE A 202 10.21 -6.55 -22.39
N PHE A 203 8.98 -7.03 -22.23
CA PHE A 203 8.18 -7.69 -23.27
C PHE A 203 7.15 -6.76 -23.92
N LEU A 204 7.52 -5.49 -24.15
CA LEU A 204 6.68 -4.35 -24.55
C LEU A 204 5.84 -4.52 -25.85
N THR A 205 5.79 -5.72 -26.43
CA THR A 205 5.20 -6.03 -27.75
C THR A 205 4.02 -7.01 -27.73
N ASP A 206 3.77 -7.77 -26.66
CA ASP A 206 2.68 -8.76 -26.64
C ASP A 206 1.57 -8.43 -25.64
N ALA A 207 0.34 -8.34 -26.16
CA ALA A 207 -0.89 -7.97 -25.43
C ALA A 207 -1.23 -8.88 -24.22
N LEU A 208 -0.54 -10.01 -24.06
CA LEU A 208 -0.70 -10.93 -22.92
C LEU A 208 -0.05 -10.41 -21.62
N ALA A 209 0.92 -9.48 -21.71
CA ALA A 209 1.56 -8.87 -20.53
C ALA A 209 0.61 -7.98 -19.70
N TYR A 210 -0.56 -7.61 -20.26
CA TYR A 210 -1.56 -6.79 -19.57
C TYR A 210 -2.37 -7.55 -18.51
N VAL A 211 -2.41 -8.89 -18.55
CA VAL A 211 -3.21 -9.70 -17.62
C VAL A 211 -2.49 -9.92 -16.27
N ASP A 212 -1.15 -9.93 -16.27
CA ASP A 212 -0.34 -10.25 -15.08
C ASP A 212 -0.08 -9.06 -14.13
N ILE A 213 -0.27 -7.82 -14.59
CA ILE A 213 0.02 -6.60 -13.80
C ILE A 213 -1.08 -6.29 -12.78
N TYR A 214 -2.34 -6.61 -13.10
CA TYR A 214 -3.51 -6.12 -12.35
C TYR A 214 -4.07 -7.13 -11.35
N LEU A 215 -3.85 -8.42 -11.56
CA LEU A 215 -4.28 -9.46 -10.63
C LEU A 215 -3.61 -9.33 -9.24
N PRO A 216 -2.29 -9.06 -9.13
CA PRO A 216 -1.61 -8.85 -7.85
C PRO A 216 -2.06 -7.57 -7.15
N LEU A 217 -2.33 -6.50 -7.90
CA LEU A 217 -2.77 -5.19 -7.39
C LEU A 217 -4.21 -5.23 -6.86
N LEU A 218 -5.10 -5.93 -7.56
CA LEU A 218 -6.46 -6.21 -7.09
C LEU A 218 -6.43 -7.12 -5.86
N HIS A 219 -5.56 -8.14 -5.83
CA HIS A 219 -5.36 -8.99 -4.65
C HIS A 219 -4.78 -8.21 -3.46
N PHE A 220 -3.80 -7.32 -3.70
CA PHE A 220 -3.21 -6.44 -2.70
C PHE A 220 -4.28 -5.55 -2.07
N TYR A 221 -5.11 -4.91 -2.90
CA TYR A 221 -6.25 -4.13 -2.44
C TYR A 221 -7.29 -4.98 -1.70
N PHE A 222 -7.74 -6.11 -2.25
CA PHE A 222 -8.74 -6.96 -1.60
C PHE A 222 -8.25 -7.51 -0.25
N ILE A 223 -6.99 -7.95 -0.15
CA ILE A 223 -6.42 -8.49 1.09
C ILE A 223 -6.23 -7.39 2.14
N PHE A 224 -5.78 -6.20 1.74
CA PHE A 224 -5.63 -5.05 2.64
C PHE A 224 -7.01 -4.52 3.11
N LEU A 225 -7.96 -4.41 2.19
CA LEU A 225 -9.30 -3.85 2.40
C LEU A 225 -10.21 -4.73 3.24
N THR A 226 -10.23 -6.04 2.96
CA THR A 226 -11.20 -6.94 3.59
C THR A 226 -10.76 -7.36 4.99
N LYS A 227 -9.47 -7.24 5.33
CA LYS A 227 -8.95 -7.82 6.58
C LYS A 227 -8.19 -6.85 7.48
N TYR A 228 -7.40 -5.91 6.95
CA TYR A 228 -6.64 -4.99 7.79
C TYR A 228 -7.46 -3.79 8.24
N LEU A 229 -8.33 -3.24 7.38
CA LEU A 229 -9.25 -2.15 7.74
C LEU A 229 -10.31 -2.53 8.79
N ILE A 230 -10.70 -3.81 8.84
CA ILE A 230 -11.73 -4.32 9.78
C ILE A 230 -11.11 -4.77 11.11
N ASN A 231 -9.81 -5.10 11.14
CA ASN A 231 -9.16 -5.75 12.29
C ASN A 231 -7.85 -5.07 12.72
N LEU A 232 -7.71 -3.76 12.49
CA LEU A 232 -6.58 -2.96 12.95
C LEU A 232 -6.63 -2.66 14.47
N ASN A 233 -7.04 -3.66 15.26
CA ASN A 233 -6.98 -3.70 16.72
C ASN A 233 -5.62 -4.23 17.22
N ILE A 234 -4.57 -4.20 16.38
CA ILE A 234 -3.32 -4.91 16.65
C ILE A 234 -2.13 -3.95 16.59
N LEU A 235 -1.87 -3.34 17.75
CA LEU A 235 -0.59 -3.33 18.47
C LEU A 235 -0.86 -3.06 19.95
#